data_AF-A0A8T3SSN8-F1
#
_entry.id   AF-A0A8T3SSN8-F1
#
_cell.length_a   1.000
_cell.length_b   1.000
_cell.length_c   1.000
_cell.angle_alpha   90.00
_cell.angle_beta   90.00
_cell.angle_gamma   90.00
#
_symmetry.space_group_name_H-M   'P 1'
#
loop_
_entity.id
_entity.type
_entity.pdbx_description
1 polymer ?
#
loop_
_entity_poly.entity_id
_entity_poly.type
_entity_poly.pdbx_seq_one_letter_code
_entity_poly.pdbx_strand_id
1 'polypeptide(L)'
;MATQRQYVAENARELDRLRSMVERLGDEDLRRAVNDSWTVAGVLGHIAFWDGRALALAEKLAGGEPLGPSDDEPEDVDWINDASRPLIHAIAPRTAADVALRIAEETDRRVADLPPELAAQAWPLAEGSPLNLSRAGHRAEHLDEIEAALRR
;
A
#
# COMPACT_ATOMS: atom_id res chain seq x y z
N MET A 1 -5.05 21.89 -5.73
CA MET A 1 -5.62 22.02 -4.37
C MET A 1 -6.80 21.08 -4.11
N ALA A 2 -7.87 21.07 -4.93
CA ALA A 2 -9.02 20.16 -4.72
C ALA A 2 -8.62 18.68 -4.81
N THR A 3 -7.93 18.28 -5.87
CA THR A 3 -7.42 16.91 -6.06
C THR A 3 -6.41 16.49 -4.99
N GLN A 4 -5.60 17.44 -4.48
CA GLN A 4 -4.65 17.19 -3.40
C GLN A 4 -5.36 16.77 -2.10
N ARG A 5 -6.46 17.45 -1.76
CA ARG A 5 -7.26 17.08 -0.60
C ARG A 5 -8.09 15.82 -0.81
N GLN A 6 -8.38 15.48 -2.07
CA GLN A 6 -9.19 14.30 -2.41
C GLN A 6 -8.43 13.00 -2.14
N TYR A 7 -7.22 12.82 -2.69
CA TYR A 7 -6.50 11.56 -2.48
C TYR A 7 -6.14 11.34 -1.00
N VAL A 8 -5.85 12.41 -0.25
CA VAL A 8 -5.58 12.31 1.20
C VAL A 8 -6.81 11.79 1.94
N ALA A 9 -7.99 12.32 1.62
CA ALA A 9 -9.24 11.88 2.25
C ALA A 9 -9.63 10.44 1.85
N GLU A 10 -9.39 10.05 0.60
CA GLU A 10 -9.63 8.69 0.12
C GLU A 10 -8.66 7.69 0.77
N ASN A 11 -7.37 8.03 0.89
CA ASN A 11 -6.38 7.21 1.58
C ASN A 11 -6.77 6.99 3.04
N ALA A 12 -7.15 8.07 3.74
CA ALA A 12 -7.56 8.00 5.13
C ALA A 12 -8.76 7.07 5.34
N ARG A 13 -9.75 7.09 4.43
CA ARG A 13 -10.90 6.19 4.49
C ARG A 13 -10.48 4.72 4.38
N GLU A 14 -9.62 4.39 3.43
CA GLU A 14 -9.17 2.99 3.26
C GLU A 14 -8.15 2.58 4.34
N LEU A 15 -7.41 3.52 4.94
CA LEU A 15 -6.59 3.27 6.12
C LEU A 15 -7.45 2.91 7.34
N ASP A 16 -8.55 3.63 7.58
CA ASP A 16 -9.48 3.31 8.66
C ASP A 16 -10.13 1.94 8.46
N ARG A 17 -10.44 1.59 7.20
CA ARG A 17 -10.94 0.26 6.84
C ARG A 17 -9.89 -0.83 7.10
N LEU A 18 -8.64 -0.61 6.67
CA LEU A 18 -7.51 -1.50 6.95
C LEU A 18 -7.31 -1.70 8.46
N ARG A 19 -7.33 -0.61 9.25
CA ARG A 19 -7.21 -0.65 10.71
C ARG A 19 -8.29 -1.52 11.33
N SER A 20 -9.55 -1.23 11.02
CA SER A 20 -10.70 -2.00 11.51
C SER A 20 -10.62 -3.49 11.16
N MET A 21 -10.12 -3.81 9.96
CA MET A 21 -9.87 -5.18 9.56
C MET A 21 -8.78 -5.84 10.40
N VAL A 22 -7.58 -5.23 10.48
CA VAL A 22 -6.44 -5.78 11.24
C VAL A 22 -6.79 -6.01 12.72
N GLU A 23 -7.52 -5.10 13.33
CA GLU A 23 -7.98 -5.21 14.73
C GLU A 23 -8.96 -6.38 14.96
N ARG A 24 -9.79 -6.69 13.96
CA ARG A 24 -10.85 -7.70 14.08
C ARG A 24 -10.40 -9.11 13.70
N LEU A 25 -9.47 -9.26 12.76
CA LEU A 25 -9.07 -10.57 12.25
C LEU A 25 -8.37 -11.40 13.34
N GLY A 26 -8.81 -12.64 13.52
CA GLY A 26 -8.13 -13.63 14.34
C GLY A 26 -6.99 -14.33 13.60
N ASP A 27 -6.23 -15.16 14.31
CA ASP A 27 -5.07 -15.86 13.73
C ASP A 27 -5.46 -16.88 12.66
N GLU A 28 -6.63 -17.51 12.78
CA GLU A 28 -7.18 -18.41 11.76
C GLU A 28 -7.61 -17.63 10.51
N ASP A 29 -8.24 -16.46 10.69
CA ASP A 29 -8.62 -15.59 9.57
C ASP A 29 -7.40 -15.17 8.75
N LEU A 30 -6.32 -14.80 9.44
CA LEU A 30 -5.05 -14.38 8.82
C LEU A 30 -4.37 -15.50 8.02
N ARG A 31 -4.56 -16.77 8.42
CA ARG A 31 -4.03 -17.94 7.71
C ARG A 31 -4.88 -18.37 6.51
N ARG A 32 -6.09 -17.84 6.38
CA ARG A 32 -7.03 -18.26 5.34
C ARG A 32 -6.50 -17.92 3.95
N ALA A 33 -6.65 -18.84 3.00
CA ALA A 33 -6.30 -18.62 1.60
C ALA A 33 -7.28 -17.62 0.94
N VAL A 34 -6.73 -16.62 0.26
CA VAL A 34 -7.47 -15.70 -0.62
C VAL A 34 -7.53 -16.28 -2.03
N ASN A 35 -6.40 -16.83 -2.49
CA ASN A 35 -6.25 -17.58 -3.74
C ASN A 35 -5.15 -18.65 -3.57
N ASP A 36 -4.76 -19.30 -4.66
CA ASP A 36 -3.78 -20.40 -4.64
C ASP A 36 -2.38 -19.99 -4.15
N SER A 37 -2.05 -18.69 -4.22
CA SER A 37 -0.72 -18.16 -3.89
C SER A 37 -0.70 -17.33 -2.61
N TRP A 38 -1.83 -16.79 -2.17
CA TRP A 38 -1.88 -15.78 -1.11
C TRP A 38 -2.86 -16.15 0.02
N THR A 39 -2.40 -15.96 1.26
CA THR A 39 -3.25 -15.93 2.45
C THR A 39 -3.71 -14.50 2.73
N VAL A 40 -4.66 -14.31 3.64
CA VAL A 40 -5.08 -12.97 4.10
C VAL A 40 -3.88 -12.18 4.62
N ALA A 41 -3.04 -12.78 5.48
CA ALA A 41 -1.81 -12.15 5.93
C ALA A 41 -0.83 -11.85 4.78
N GLY A 42 -0.77 -12.73 3.78
CA GLY A 42 0.03 -12.52 2.58
C GLY A 42 -0.41 -11.30 1.78
N VAL A 43 -1.72 -11.13 1.58
CA VAL A 43 -2.29 -9.95 0.89
C VAL A 43 -2.03 -8.67 1.71
N LEU A 44 -2.17 -8.71 3.04
CA LEU A 44 -1.80 -7.58 3.89
C LEU A 44 -0.31 -7.22 3.75
N GLY A 45 0.58 -8.22 3.71
CA GLY A 45 2.00 -8.01 3.45
C GLY A 45 2.29 -7.46 2.06
N HIS A 46 1.49 -7.83 1.05
CA HIS A 46 1.56 -7.25 -0.30
C HIS A 46 1.16 -5.76 -0.31
N ILE A 47 0.09 -5.39 0.40
CA ILE A 47 -0.28 -3.98 0.63
C ILE A 47 0.91 -3.24 1.28
N ALA A 48 1.49 -3.83 2.32
CA ALA A 48 2.63 -3.26 3.03
C ALA A 48 3.83 -2.99 2.11
N PHE A 49 4.13 -3.92 1.19
CA PHE A 49 5.21 -3.77 0.22
C PHE A 49 4.99 -2.57 -0.69
N TRP A 50 3.81 -2.45 -1.31
CA TRP A 50 3.53 -1.35 -2.24
C TRP A 50 3.36 0.00 -1.55
N ASP A 51 2.80 0.04 -0.35
CA ASP A 51 2.79 1.26 0.48
C ASP A 51 4.22 1.64 0.91
N GLY A 52 5.07 0.67 1.20
CA GLY A 52 6.48 0.88 1.50
C GLY A 52 7.26 1.46 0.31
N ARG A 53 6.98 0.99 -0.92
CA ARG A 53 7.52 1.60 -2.14
C ARG A 53 7.10 3.07 -2.26
N ALA A 54 5.81 3.37 -2.08
CA ALA A 54 5.31 4.74 -2.14
C ALA A 54 5.95 5.63 -1.06
N LEU A 55 6.14 5.10 0.17
CA LEU A 55 6.83 5.79 1.26
C LEU A 55 8.28 6.13 0.87
N ALA A 56 9.04 5.16 0.38
CA ALA A 56 10.43 5.36 -0.02
C ALA A 56 10.57 6.43 -1.13
N LEU A 57 9.68 6.43 -2.12
CA LEU A 57 9.68 7.44 -3.18
C LEU A 57 9.23 8.82 -2.68
N ALA A 58 8.27 8.87 -1.76
CA ALA A 58 7.90 10.12 -1.12
C ALA A 58 9.08 10.68 -0.32
N GLU A 59 9.77 9.87 0.48
CA GLU A 59 10.97 10.26 1.22
C GLU A 59 12.07 10.78 0.31
N LYS A 60 12.40 10.06 -0.77
CA LYS A 60 13.33 10.52 -1.80
C LYS A 60 12.98 11.92 -2.29
N LEU A 61 11.71 12.15 -2.63
CA LEU A 61 11.25 13.42 -3.16
C LEU A 61 11.38 14.58 -2.15
N ALA A 62 11.05 14.41 -0.86
CA ALA A 62 11.32 15.50 0.11
C ALA A 62 12.78 15.61 0.56
N GLY A 63 13.58 14.58 0.33
CA GLY A 63 15.04 14.69 0.42
C GLY A 63 15.63 15.63 -0.64
N GLY A 64 14.83 16.06 -1.63
CA GLY A 64 15.27 16.89 -2.74
C GLY A 64 15.88 16.10 -3.89
N GLU A 65 15.76 14.76 -3.85
CA GLU A 65 16.19 13.90 -4.95
C GLU A 65 15.07 13.76 -5.97
N PRO A 66 15.32 14.03 -7.26
CA PRO A 66 14.29 13.91 -8.28
C PRO A 66 13.91 12.45 -8.50
N LEU A 67 12.62 12.22 -8.78
CA LEU A 67 12.16 10.96 -9.35
C LEU A 67 12.65 10.84 -10.80
N GLY A 68 13.04 9.64 -11.21
CA GLY A 68 13.56 9.39 -12.55
C GLY A 68 13.27 7.98 -13.06
N PRO A 69 13.76 7.62 -14.26
CA PRO A 69 13.40 6.36 -14.92
C PRO A 69 13.71 5.09 -14.15
N SER A 70 14.68 5.14 -13.22
CA SER A 70 14.98 4.01 -12.34
C SER A 70 13.94 3.77 -11.25
N ASP A 71 13.07 4.76 -11.00
CA ASP A 71 11.98 4.67 -10.03
C ASP A 71 10.70 4.16 -10.68
N ASP A 72 10.60 4.09 -12.01
CA ASP A 72 9.41 3.62 -12.71
C ASP A 72 9.09 2.16 -12.36
N GLU A 73 7.80 1.88 -12.23
CA GLU A 73 7.32 0.50 -12.17
C GLU A 73 7.51 -0.14 -13.55
N PRO A 74 8.04 -1.38 -13.63
CA PRO A 74 8.05 -2.10 -14.89
C PRO A 74 6.61 -2.35 -15.36
N GLU A 75 6.40 -2.50 -16.67
CA GLU A 75 5.08 -2.84 -17.23
C GLU A 75 4.53 -4.15 -16.64
N ASP A 76 5.43 -5.11 -16.37
CA ASP A 76 5.12 -6.35 -15.69
C ASP A 76 5.75 -6.37 -14.28
N VAL A 77 4.89 -6.34 -13.27
CA VAL A 77 5.26 -6.39 -11.85
C VAL A 77 5.14 -7.80 -11.25
N ASP A 78 4.74 -8.82 -12.02
CA ASP A 78 4.50 -10.17 -11.50
C ASP A 78 5.76 -10.76 -10.90
N TRP A 79 6.92 -10.54 -11.53
CA TRP A 79 8.19 -11.04 -10.97
C TRP A 79 8.53 -10.39 -9.61
N ILE A 80 8.13 -9.14 -9.37
CA ILE A 80 8.30 -8.45 -8.08
C ILE A 80 7.38 -9.11 -7.04
N ASN A 81 6.13 -9.37 -7.41
CA ASN A 81 5.16 -10.05 -6.55
C ASN A 81 5.61 -11.48 -6.23
N ASP A 82 6.06 -12.24 -7.23
CA ASP A 82 6.55 -13.60 -7.07
C ASP A 82 7.81 -13.68 -6.21
N ALA A 83 8.73 -12.73 -6.38
CA ALA A 83 9.97 -12.66 -5.59
C ALA A 83 9.72 -12.21 -4.14
N SER A 84 8.77 -11.29 -3.91
CA SER A 84 8.44 -10.80 -2.56
C SER A 84 7.55 -11.77 -1.78
N ARG A 85 6.67 -12.52 -2.44
CA ARG A 85 5.74 -13.48 -1.82
C ARG A 85 6.39 -14.46 -0.82
N PRO A 86 7.47 -15.20 -1.13
CA PRO A 86 8.07 -16.11 -0.15
C PRO A 86 8.64 -15.38 1.08
N LEU A 87 9.12 -14.14 0.91
CA LEU A 87 9.60 -13.32 2.03
C LEU A 87 8.42 -12.86 2.90
N ILE A 88 7.32 -12.43 2.28
CA ILE A 88 6.09 -12.05 2.97
C ILE A 88 5.51 -13.24 3.75
N HIS A 89 5.44 -14.42 3.13
CA HIS A 89 4.91 -15.64 3.77
C HIS A 89 5.77 -16.16 4.92
N ALA A 90 7.05 -15.76 4.99
CA ALA A 90 7.91 -16.10 6.12
C ALA A 90 7.59 -15.28 7.38
N ILE A 91 6.88 -14.16 7.25
CA ILE A 91 6.47 -13.31 8.37
C ILE A 91 5.30 -13.98 9.10
N ALA A 92 5.35 -14.00 10.43
CA ALA A 92 4.24 -14.50 11.23
C ALA A 92 2.94 -13.74 10.86
N PRO A 93 1.79 -14.42 10.66
CA PRO A 93 0.60 -13.79 10.07
C PRO A 93 0.13 -12.51 10.80
N ARG A 94 0.13 -12.51 12.13
CA ARG A 94 -0.19 -11.31 12.93
C ARG A 94 0.79 -10.18 12.67
N THR A 95 2.08 -10.48 12.67
CA THR A 95 3.13 -9.50 12.38
C THR A 95 3.00 -8.91 10.99
N ALA A 96 2.63 -9.70 9.97
CA ALA A 96 2.39 -9.18 8.63
C ALA A 96 1.22 -8.17 8.60
N ALA A 97 0.13 -8.45 9.32
CA ALA A 97 -1.01 -7.53 9.45
C ALA A 97 -0.63 -6.22 10.18
N ASP A 98 0.10 -6.33 11.29
CA ASP A 98 0.54 -5.17 12.07
C ASP A 98 1.53 -4.30 11.27
N VAL A 99 2.45 -4.93 10.52
CA VAL A 99 3.38 -4.22 9.63
C VAL A 99 2.63 -3.52 8.50
N ALA A 100 1.61 -4.14 7.91
CA ALA A 100 0.79 -3.53 6.87
C ALA A 100 0.10 -2.26 7.37
N LEU A 101 -0.54 -2.31 8.55
CA LEU A 101 -1.16 -1.13 9.15
C LEU A 101 -0.14 -0.04 9.46
N ARG A 102 0.99 -0.39 10.10
CA ARG A 102 2.04 0.58 10.45
C ARG A 102 2.61 1.29 9.21
N ILE A 103 2.94 0.54 8.16
CA ILE A 103 3.48 1.13 6.93
C ILE A 103 2.43 2.00 6.26
N ALA A 104 1.16 1.57 6.20
CA ALA A 104 0.09 2.37 5.63
C ALA A 104 -0.11 3.72 6.38
N GLU A 105 -0.02 3.72 7.71
CA GLU A 105 -0.06 4.95 8.53
C GLU A 105 1.14 5.88 8.25
N GLU A 106 2.34 5.29 8.12
CA GLU A 106 3.56 6.04 7.79
C GLU A 106 3.47 6.65 6.40
N THR A 107 3.03 5.89 5.40
CA THR A 107 2.83 6.33 4.03
C THR A 107 1.80 7.46 3.95
N ASP A 108 0.63 7.31 4.59
CA ASP A 108 -0.42 8.32 4.53
C ASP A 108 0.00 9.63 5.17
N ARG A 109 0.66 9.57 6.35
CA ARG A 109 1.22 10.75 7.01
C ARG A 109 2.23 11.44 6.09
N ARG A 110 3.16 10.66 5.53
CA ARG A 110 4.24 11.20 4.69
C ARG A 110 3.68 11.86 3.43
N VAL A 111 2.71 11.24 2.78
CA VAL A 111 2.02 11.74 1.59
C VAL A 111 1.22 13.01 1.91
N ALA A 112 0.49 13.05 3.03
CA ALA A 112 -0.27 14.22 3.46
C ALA A 112 0.64 15.41 3.80
N ASP A 113 1.82 15.15 4.37
CA ASP A 113 2.79 16.16 4.78
C ASP A 113 3.70 16.66 3.64
N LEU A 114 3.57 16.11 2.41
CA LEU A 114 4.34 16.60 1.28
C LEU A 114 3.99 18.08 0.99
N PRO A 115 5.00 18.95 0.86
CA PRO A 115 4.78 20.31 0.38
C PRO A 115 4.03 20.31 -0.95
N PRO A 116 3.06 21.21 -1.19
CA PRO A 116 2.25 21.22 -2.40
C PRO A 116 3.06 21.22 -3.70
N GLU A 117 4.21 21.89 -3.73
CA GLU A 117 5.14 21.94 -4.85
C GLU A 117 5.82 20.60 -5.15
N LEU A 118 6.02 19.75 -4.14
CA LEU A 118 6.54 18.40 -4.31
C LEU A 118 5.40 17.45 -4.68
N ALA A 119 4.25 17.55 -4.01
CA ALA A 119 3.08 16.74 -4.33
C ALA A 119 2.63 16.93 -5.79
N ALA A 120 2.77 18.15 -6.34
CA ALA A 120 2.46 18.46 -7.74
C ALA A 120 3.34 17.70 -8.76
N GLN A 121 4.45 17.10 -8.34
CA GLN A 121 5.33 16.28 -9.19
C GLN A 121 4.94 14.80 -9.20
N ALA A 122 3.93 14.41 -8.41
CA ALA A 122 3.53 13.02 -8.24
C ALA A 122 2.09 12.75 -8.70
N TRP A 123 1.78 11.50 -9.05
CA TRP A 123 0.42 11.10 -9.44
C TRP A 123 -0.47 11.14 -8.18
N PRO A 124 -1.71 11.65 -8.23
CA PRO A 124 -2.52 11.97 -9.42
C PRO A 124 -2.39 13.41 -9.95
N LEU A 125 -1.44 14.21 -9.45
CA LEU A 125 -1.29 15.62 -9.86
C LEU A 125 -0.38 15.79 -11.09
N ALA A 126 0.54 14.85 -11.29
CA ALA A 126 1.37 14.72 -12.48
C ALA A 126 1.17 13.33 -13.10
N GLU A 127 0.73 13.29 -14.35
CA GLU A 127 0.60 12.06 -15.12
C GLU A 127 1.98 11.45 -15.41
N GLY A 128 2.07 10.11 -15.39
CA GLY A 128 3.31 9.39 -15.63
C GLY A 128 4.35 9.44 -14.51
N SER A 129 4.02 10.02 -13.34
CA SER A 129 4.93 9.96 -12.19
C SER A 129 5.04 8.54 -11.62
N PRO A 130 6.26 8.08 -11.25
CA PRO A 130 6.46 6.78 -10.61
C PRO A 130 5.95 6.71 -9.16
N LEU A 131 5.78 7.86 -8.52
CA LEU A 131 5.14 7.97 -7.21
C LEU A 131 3.63 8.17 -7.38
N ASN A 132 2.88 7.20 -6.88
CA ASN A 132 1.43 7.26 -6.73
C ASN A 132 1.07 7.64 -5.28
N LEU A 133 0.56 8.87 -5.08
CA LEU A 133 0.09 9.40 -3.80
C LEU A 133 -1.29 8.86 -3.39
N SER A 134 -2.12 8.37 -4.32
CA SER A 134 -3.41 7.75 -3.97
C SER A 134 -3.25 6.25 -3.76
N ARG A 135 -3.21 5.88 -2.48
CA ARG A 135 -3.10 4.49 -2.01
C ARG A 135 -4.47 3.81 -1.91
N ALA A 136 -5.54 4.60 -1.88
CA ALA A 136 -6.90 4.12 -1.67
C ALA A 136 -7.33 3.03 -2.66
N GLY A 137 -7.06 3.20 -3.96
CA GLY A 137 -7.48 2.23 -4.98
C GLY A 137 -6.86 0.84 -4.75
N HIS A 138 -5.54 0.80 -4.58
CA HIS A 138 -4.78 -0.44 -4.33
C HIS A 138 -5.21 -1.12 -3.03
N ARG A 139 -5.38 -0.35 -1.94
CA ARG A 139 -5.88 -0.89 -0.68
C ARG A 139 -7.30 -1.44 -0.82
N ALA A 140 -8.21 -0.68 -1.43
CA ALA A 140 -9.61 -1.07 -1.56
C ALA A 140 -9.77 -2.39 -2.31
N GLU A 141 -9.06 -2.55 -3.43
CA GLU A 141 -9.05 -3.80 -4.22
C GLU A 141 -8.70 -5.01 -3.36
N HIS A 142 -7.58 -4.94 -2.63
CA HIS A 142 -7.12 -6.08 -1.82
C HIS A 142 -7.94 -6.29 -0.54
N LEU A 143 -8.47 -5.24 0.06
CA LEU A 143 -9.41 -5.37 1.19
C LEU A 143 -10.70 -6.06 0.73
N ASP A 144 -11.19 -5.78 -0.48
CA ASP A 144 -12.36 -6.47 -1.06
C ASP A 144 -12.07 -7.97 -1.28
N GLU A 145 -10.88 -8.33 -1.76
CA GLU A 145 -10.45 -9.73 -1.92
C GLU A 145 -10.40 -10.47 -0.59
N ILE A 146 -9.82 -9.85 0.45
CA ILE A 146 -9.75 -10.43 1.80
C ILE A 146 -11.17 -10.66 2.34
N GLU A 147 -12.04 -9.65 2.25
CA GLU A 147 -13.42 -9.78 2.73
C GLU A 147 -14.18 -10.87 1.96
N ALA A 148 -13.96 -11.01 0.65
CA ALA A 148 -14.54 -12.09 -0.14
C ALA A 148 -14.04 -13.47 0.31
N ALA A 149 -12.77 -13.61 0.64
CA ALA A 149 -12.19 -14.86 1.13
C ALA A 149 -12.76 -15.26 2.50
N LEU A 150 -12.98 -14.30 3.39
CA LEU A 150 -13.49 -14.51 4.75
C LEU A 150 -14.98 -14.84 4.82
N ARG A 151 -15.76 -14.51 3.78
CA ARG A 151 -17.19 -14.87 3.68
C ARG A 151 -17.43 -16.32 3.25
N ARG A 152 -16.41 -17.02 2.79
CA ARG A 152 -16.49 -18.41 2.34
C ARG A 152 -16.49 -19.38 3.53
#